data_AF-A0A9D5YLH6-F1
#
_entry.id   AF-A0A9D5YLH6-F1
#
_cell.length_a   1.000
_cell.length_b   1.000
_cell.length_c   1.000
_cell.angle_alpha   90.00
_cell.angle_beta   90.00
_cell.angle_gamma   90.00
#
_symmetry.space_group_name_H-M   'P 1'
#
loop_
_entity.id
_entity.type
_entity.pdbx_description
1 polymer ?
#
loop_
_entity_poly.entity_id
_entity_poly.type
_entity_poly.pdbx_seq_one_letter_code
_entity_poly.pdbx_strand_id
1 'polypeptide(L)'
;MGFNYGLEKKRFEAEWARLRKEYVEAGMSEEAVQDMYEYDMNEFRRKRIIAIHEQAFVGKYCDDAEEDDSSKSALYGKFLTELSCMDSYSLACGRFAWIETIESEALYAKLMALSDKDKELLTMIVIDELNISEIAAIQRKGISTVWEKIKRIKKYFQ
;
A
#
# COMPACT_ATOMS: atom_id res chain seq x y z
N MET A 1 -17.94 11.84 12.35
CA MET A 1 -19.28 12.38 12.66
C MET A 1 -20.18 12.26 11.42
N GLY A 2 -21.46 11.91 11.58
CA GLY A 2 -22.38 11.62 10.46
C GLY A 2 -23.12 12.84 9.88
N PHE A 3 -23.70 12.68 8.68
CA PHE A 3 -24.42 13.72 7.94
C PHE A 3 -25.73 14.14 8.63
N ASN A 4 -25.83 15.40 9.08
CA ASN A 4 -27.06 15.95 9.68
C ASN A 4 -27.97 16.56 8.61
N TYR A 5 -28.94 15.79 8.13
CA TYR A 5 -29.83 16.21 7.05
C TYR A 5 -30.60 17.52 7.31
N GLY A 6 -31.13 17.71 8.53
CA GLY A 6 -31.94 18.89 8.83
C GLY A 6 -31.11 20.17 8.76
N LEU A 7 -29.91 20.14 9.34
CA LEU A 7 -28.99 21.27 9.32
C LEU A 7 -28.47 21.55 7.90
N GLU A 8 -28.03 20.51 7.19
CA GLU A 8 -27.48 20.63 5.84
C GLU A 8 -28.54 21.08 4.83
N LYS A 9 -29.78 20.58 4.93
CA LYS A 9 -30.87 21.04 4.07
C LYS A 9 -31.20 22.51 4.33
N LYS A 10 -31.20 22.95 5.59
CA LYS A 10 -31.44 24.37 5.93
C LYS A 10 -30.36 25.28 5.33
N ARG A 11 -29.09 24.87 5.36
CA ARG A 11 -27.98 25.58 4.71
C ARG A 11 -28.16 25.62 3.19
N PHE A 12 -28.48 24.48 2.59
CA PHE A 12 -28.74 24.38 1.15
C PHE A 12 -29.83 25.33 0.68
N GLU A 13 -31.00 25.33 1.33
CA GLU A 13 -32.12 26.22 0.97
C GLU A 13 -31.77 27.71 1.17
N ALA A 14 -30.95 28.05 2.17
CA ALA A 14 -30.53 29.43 2.41
C ALA A 14 -29.60 29.95 1.29
N GLU A 15 -28.64 29.13 0.86
CA GLU A 15 -27.78 29.46 -0.29
C GLU A 15 -28.61 29.55 -1.57
N TRP A 16 -29.54 28.60 -1.78
CA TRP A 16 -30.40 28.60 -2.96
C TRP A 16 -31.37 29.78 -3.02
N ALA A 17 -31.82 30.30 -1.87
CA ALA A 17 -32.61 31.54 -1.83
C ALA A 17 -31.82 32.77 -2.32
N ARG A 18 -30.49 32.79 -2.13
CA ARG A 18 -29.62 33.83 -2.70
C ARG A 18 -29.43 33.61 -4.20
N LEU A 19 -29.08 32.39 -4.61
CA LEU A 19 -28.83 32.02 -6.01
C LEU A 19 -30.04 32.29 -6.91
N ARG A 20 -31.28 32.01 -6.46
CA ARG A 20 -32.48 32.34 -7.25
C ARG A 20 -32.57 33.83 -7.57
N LYS A 21 -32.23 34.71 -6.62
CA LYS A 21 -32.26 36.15 -6.86
C LYS A 21 -31.20 36.56 -7.88
N GLU A 22 -29.98 36.05 -7.72
CA GLU A 22 -28.88 36.32 -8.65
C GLU A 22 -29.21 35.85 -10.08
N TYR A 23 -29.79 34.65 -10.24
CA TYR A 23 -30.16 34.13 -11.57
C TYR A 23 -31.32 34.89 -12.22
N VAL A 24 -32.33 35.28 -11.43
CA VAL A 24 -33.42 36.12 -11.93
C VAL A 24 -32.92 37.51 -12.32
N GLU A 25 -32.02 38.12 -11.53
CA GLU A 25 -31.37 39.39 -11.85
C GLU A 25 -30.48 39.30 -13.11
N ALA A 26 -29.87 38.15 -13.35
CA ALA A 26 -29.12 37.84 -14.57
C ALA A 26 -30.03 37.59 -15.80
N GLY A 27 -31.36 37.61 -15.63
CA GLY A 27 -32.33 37.44 -16.72
C GLY A 27 -32.58 35.99 -17.13
N MET A 28 -32.25 35.01 -16.27
CA MET A 28 -32.61 33.61 -16.52
C MET A 28 -34.12 33.40 -16.40
N SER A 29 -34.68 32.53 -17.24
CA SER A 29 -36.09 32.13 -17.15
C SER A 29 -36.34 31.31 -15.88
N GLU A 30 -37.57 31.34 -15.37
CA GLU A 30 -37.96 30.55 -14.20
C GLU A 30 -37.75 29.05 -14.41
N GLU A 31 -37.97 28.57 -15.64
CA GLU A 31 -37.70 27.18 -16.04
C GLU A 31 -36.21 26.84 -15.88
N ALA A 32 -35.31 27.70 -16.39
CA ALA A 32 -33.88 27.48 -16.27
C ALA A 32 -33.39 27.54 -14.81
N VAL A 33 -33.97 28.43 -13.99
CA VAL A 33 -33.66 28.51 -12.55
C VAL A 33 -34.13 27.26 -11.81
N GLN A 34 -35.30 26.72 -12.19
CA GLN A 34 -35.84 25.50 -11.61
C GLN A 34 -34.99 24.28 -11.99
N ASP A 35 -34.57 24.16 -13.26
CA ASP A 35 -33.68 23.09 -13.73
C ASP A 35 -32.35 23.08 -12.94
N MET A 36 -31.78 24.26 -12.70
CA MET A 36 -30.57 24.40 -11.89
C MET A 36 -30.80 23.97 -10.44
N TYR A 37 -31.96 24.29 -9.85
CA TYR A 37 -32.31 23.86 -8.48
C TYR A 37 -32.41 22.33 -8.40
N GLU A 38 -33.03 21.70 -9.39
CA GLU A 38 -33.17 20.25 -9.43
C GLU A 38 -31.83 19.54 -9.59
N TYR A 39 -30.94 20.08 -10.43
CA TYR A 39 -29.57 19.59 -10.56
C TYR A 39 -28.82 19.64 -9.23
N ASP A 40 -28.78 20.80 -8.57
CA ASP A 40 -28.09 20.98 -7.30
C ASP A 40 -28.73 20.16 -6.17
N MET A 41 -30.04 19.96 -6.20
CA MET A 41 -30.75 19.10 -5.26
C MET A 41 -30.39 17.62 -5.46
N ASN A 42 -30.17 17.18 -6.69
CA ASN A 42 -29.66 15.84 -6.97
C ASN A 42 -28.22 15.66 -6.48
N GLU A 43 -27.37 16.67 -6.67
CA GLU A 43 -26.02 16.72 -6.11
C GLU A 43 -26.03 16.65 -4.57
N PHE A 44 -26.92 17.40 -3.92
CA PHE A 44 -27.11 17.35 -2.48
C PHE A 44 -27.52 15.94 -2.00
N ARG A 45 -28.48 15.30 -2.69
CA ARG A 45 -28.88 13.92 -2.42
C ARG A 45 -27.71 12.94 -2.59
N ARG A 46 -26.90 13.10 -3.64
CA ARG A 46 -25.72 12.26 -3.88
C ARG A 46 -24.69 12.42 -2.76
N LYS A 47 -24.36 13.64 -2.36
CA LYS A 47 -23.45 13.92 -1.24
C LYS A 47 -23.93 13.30 0.06
N ARG A 48 -25.24 13.34 0.34
CA ARG A 48 -25.83 12.65 1.48
C ARG A 48 -25.63 11.14 1.41
N ILE A 49 -25.92 10.53 0.25
CA ILE A 49 -25.75 9.08 0.04
C ILE A 49 -24.29 8.68 0.28
N ILE A 50 -23.36 9.42 -0.33
CA ILE A 50 -21.92 9.24 -0.14
C ILE A 50 -21.56 9.32 1.35
N ALA A 51 -21.98 10.37 2.06
CA ALA A 51 -21.64 10.53 3.47
C ALA A 51 -22.26 9.47 4.41
N ILE A 52 -23.32 8.77 3.98
CA ILE A 52 -23.94 7.69 4.74
C ILE A 52 -23.29 6.34 4.43
N HIS A 53 -22.93 6.10 3.17
CA HIS A 53 -22.53 4.78 2.66
C HIS A 53 -21.03 4.62 2.46
N GLU A 54 -20.30 5.70 2.21
CA GLU A 54 -18.85 5.67 2.10
C GLU A 54 -18.22 5.78 3.48
N GLN A 55 -17.27 4.90 3.75
CA GLN A 55 -16.40 4.97 4.92
C GLN A 55 -15.01 5.37 4.43
N ALA A 56 -14.41 6.37 5.08
CA ALA A 56 -13.05 6.78 4.75
C ALA A 56 -12.08 5.61 4.94
N PHE A 57 -11.20 5.42 3.95
CA PHE A 57 -10.11 4.45 4.04
C PHE A 57 -8.97 5.07 4.84
N VAL A 58 -9.07 5.03 6.17
CA VAL A 58 -7.99 5.47 7.06
C VAL A 58 -7.11 4.25 7.33
N GLY A 59 -6.13 4.05 6.46
CA GLY A 59 -5.21 2.92 6.54
C GLY A 59 -4.33 3.02 7.79
N LYS A 60 -4.38 1.99 8.64
CA LYS A 60 -3.59 1.87 9.88
C LYS A 60 -2.07 1.73 9.67
N TYR A 61 -1.58 1.65 8.42
CA TYR A 61 -0.23 1.12 8.13
C TYR A 61 0.86 2.17 7.85
N CYS A 62 0.60 3.46 8.10
CA CYS A 62 1.68 4.45 8.16
C CYS A 62 2.06 4.63 9.64
N ASP A 63 3.26 4.21 10.03
CA ASP A 63 3.80 4.26 11.41
C ASP A 63 3.74 5.66 12.06
N ASP A 64 3.53 6.72 11.26
CA ASP A 64 3.42 8.11 11.71
C ASP A 64 1.97 8.59 11.96
N ALA A 65 0.95 7.75 11.76
CA ALA A 65 -0.44 8.14 11.99
C ALA A 65 -0.83 7.92 13.45
N GLU A 66 -0.86 9.03 14.21
CA GLU A 66 -1.47 9.16 15.54
C GLU A 66 -2.73 8.27 15.66
N GLU A 67 -2.83 7.53 16.77
CA GLU A 67 -3.93 6.59 17.06
C GLU A 67 -5.27 7.34 17.25
N ASP A 68 -5.84 7.87 16.18
CA ASP A 68 -7.21 8.33 16.16
C ASP A 68 -8.13 7.11 15.97
N ASP A 69 -9.00 6.88 16.94
CA ASP A 69 -9.99 5.78 16.98
C ASP A 69 -11.01 5.86 15.79
N SER A 70 -11.01 7.00 15.08
CA SER A 70 -11.59 7.19 13.74
C SER A 70 -11.11 6.17 12.69
N SER A 71 -9.92 5.58 12.90
CA SER A 71 -9.24 4.70 11.94
C SER A 71 -9.82 3.28 11.87
N LYS A 72 -10.84 2.97 12.67
CA LYS A 72 -11.43 1.63 12.76
C LYS A 72 -12.76 1.58 12.00
N SER A 73 -12.71 1.66 10.68
CA SER A 73 -13.87 1.24 9.90
C SER A 73 -14.08 -0.26 10.13
N ALA A 74 -15.23 -0.62 10.71
CA ALA A 74 -15.54 -2.03 11.02
C ALA A 74 -15.59 -2.89 9.75
N LEU A 75 -15.83 -2.27 8.58
CA LEU A 75 -15.76 -2.92 7.28
C LEU A 75 -14.31 -3.16 6.87
N TYR A 76 -13.41 -2.19 7.07
CA TYR A 76 -11.98 -2.36 6.77
C TYR A 76 -11.38 -3.50 7.58
N GLY A 77 -11.69 -3.62 8.87
CA GLY A 77 -11.24 -4.75 9.68
C GLY A 77 -11.76 -6.11 9.19
N LYS A 78 -12.96 -6.18 8.61
CA LYS A 78 -13.55 -7.43 8.07
C LYS A 78 -12.97 -7.82 6.71
N PHE A 79 -12.72 -6.84 5.86
CA PHE A 79 -12.28 -7.06 4.47
C PHE A 79 -10.81 -6.71 4.25
N LEU A 80 -10.03 -6.64 5.34
CA LEU A 80 -8.65 -6.18 5.28
C LEU A 80 -7.83 -7.04 4.32
N THR A 81 -7.96 -8.36 4.42
CA THR A 81 -7.20 -9.30 3.60
C THR A 81 -7.57 -9.19 2.13
N GLU A 82 -8.85 -9.03 1.81
CA GLU A 82 -9.35 -8.91 0.44
C GLU A 82 -9.01 -7.55 -0.20
N LEU A 83 -8.93 -6.50 0.62
CA LEU A 83 -8.59 -5.15 0.20
C LEU A 83 -7.08 -4.86 0.26
N SER A 84 -6.28 -5.79 0.80
CA SER A 84 -4.83 -5.65 0.89
C SER A 84 -4.14 -6.61 -0.08
N CYS A 85 -3.20 -6.09 -0.86
CA CYS A 85 -2.22 -6.90 -1.56
C CYS A 85 -0.85 -6.64 -0.93
N MET A 86 -0.13 -7.70 -0.59
CA MET A 86 1.29 -7.58 -0.31
C MET A 86 2.00 -7.43 -1.65
N ASP A 87 2.73 -6.33 -1.82
CA ASP A 87 3.60 -6.19 -2.98
C ASP A 87 4.63 -7.32 -2.94
N SER A 88 4.74 -8.07 -4.03
CA SER A 88 5.77 -9.09 -4.21
C SER A 88 7.18 -8.49 -4.25
N TYR A 89 7.28 -7.17 -4.40
CA TYR A 89 8.52 -6.39 -4.32
C TYR A 89 8.94 -6.10 -2.86
N SER A 90 8.59 -6.97 -1.91
CA SER A 90 9.13 -6.85 -0.56
C SER A 90 10.63 -7.19 -0.60
N LEU A 91 11.43 -6.14 -0.76
CA LEU A 91 12.90 -6.13 -0.69
C LEU A 91 13.47 -6.70 0.63
N ALA A 92 12.61 -7.13 1.55
CA ALA A 92 12.94 -7.53 2.91
C ALA A 92 12.41 -8.92 3.30
N CYS A 93 11.67 -9.65 2.43
CA CYS A 93 10.97 -10.88 2.84
C CYS A 93 11.47 -12.19 2.19
N GLY A 94 12.63 -12.15 1.52
CA GLY A 94 13.26 -13.33 0.93
C GLY A 94 14.49 -13.81 1.71
N ARG A 95 14.75 -15.13 1.72
CA ARG A 95 16.01 -15.71 2.24
C ARG A 95 17.27 -15.11 1.61
N PHE A 96 17.14 -14.56 0.41
CA PHE A 96 18.19 -13.89 -0.36
C PHE A 96 17.99 -12.38 -0.47
N ALA A 97 17.10 -11.77 0.33
CA ALA A 97 16.78 -10.34 0.28
C ALA A 97 18.02 -9.45 0.48
N TRP A 98 19.01 -9.92 1.23
CA TRP A 98 20.30 -9.24 1.39
C TRP A 98 21.02 -8.98 0.06
N ILE A 99 20.71 -9.71 -1.02
CA ILE A 99 21.30 -9.44 -2.34
C ILE A 99 20.80 -8.09 -2.88
N GLU A 100 19.56 -7.70 -2.58
CA GLU A 100 18.94 -6.47 -3.07
C GLU A 100 19.48 -5.22 -2.35
N THR A 101 20.20 -5.40 -1.23
CA THR A 101 20.88 -4.31 -0.53
C THR A 101 22.26 -3.99 -1.12
N ILE A 102 22.72 -4.76 -2.11
CA ILE A 102 24.03 -4.55 -2.76
C ILE A 102 23.96 -3.36 -3.73
N GLU A 103 24.67 -2.28 -3.41
CA GLU A 103 24.71 -1.06 -4.23
C GLU A 103 25.44 -1.24 -5.58
N SER A 104 26.41 -2.16 -5.64
CA SER A 104 27.18 -2.40 -6.86
C SER A 104 26.38 -3.21 -7.87
N GLU A 105 25.95 -2.57 -8.95
CA GLU A 105 25.17 -3.20 -10.04
C GLU A 105 25.87 -4.43 -10.63
N ALA A 106 27.19 -4.33 -10.87
CA ALA A 106 27.98 -5.44 -11.42
C ALA A 106 28.01 -6.65 -10.46
N LEU A 107 28.12 -6.42 -9.15
CA LEU A 107 28.11 -7.47 -8.15
C LEU A 107 26.71 -8.06 -7.96
N TYR A 108 25.69 -7.20 -7.92
CA TYR A 108 24.28 -7.59 -7.85
C TYR A 108 23.91 -8.52 -9.00
N ALA A 109 24.26 -8.15 -10.24
CA ALA A 109 23.99 -8.97 -11.41
C ALA A 109 24.67 -10.35 -11.34
N LYS A 110 25.93 -10.40 -10.87
CA LYS A 110 26.64 -11.67 -10.65
C LYS A 110 25.99 -12.52 -9.56
N LEU A 111 25.58 -11.92 -8.44
CA LEU A 111 24.89 -12.61 -7.36
C LEU A 111 23.52 -13.16 -7.81
N MET A 112 22.76 -12.37 -8.57
CA MET A 112 21.47 -12.77 -9.11
C MET A 112 21.58 -13.94 -10.09
N ALA A 113 22.67 -14.00 -10.87
CA ALA A 113 22.95 -15.09 -11.81
C ALA A 113 23.39 -16.41 -11.15
N LEU A 114 23.72 -16.41 -9.85
CA LEU A 114 24.05 -17.66 -9.14
C LEU A 114 22.82 -18.56 -8.98
N SER A 115 23.07 -19.86 -8.90
CA SER A 115 22.04 -20.84 -8.52
C SER A 115 21.61 -20.64 -7.05
N ASP A 116 20.36 -20.98 -6.73
CA ASP A 116 19.83 -20.85 -5.37
C ASP A 116 20.64 -21.62 -4.32
N LYS A 117 21.26 -22.75 -4.71
CA LYS A 117 22.14 -23.53 -3.83
C LYS A 117 23.43 -22.80 -3.47
N ASP A 118 23.93 -21.98 -4.40
CA ASP A 118 25.14 -21.18 -4.20
C ASP A 118 24.81 -19.89 -3.44
N LYS A 119 23.66 -19.27 -3.73
CA LYS A 119 23.10 -18.17 -2.93
C LYS A 119 22.90 -18.60 -1.48
N GLU A 120 22.27 -19.76 -1.25
CA GLU A 120 22.06 -20.31 0.09
C GLU A 120 23.38 -20.58 0.82
N LEU A 121 24.39 -21.11 0.12
CA LEU A 121 25.71 -21.30 0.71
C LEU A 121 26.35 -19.96 1.12
N LEU A 122 26.21 -18.91 0.32
CA LEU A 122 26.69 -17.58 0.67
C LEU A 122 25.88 -16.98 1.83
N THR A 123 24.55 -17.14 1.84
CA THR A 123 23.71 -16.67 2.95
C THR A 123 24.10 -17.36 4.26
N MET A 124 24.31 -18.67 4.27
CA MET A 124 24.77 -19.40 5.47
C MET A 124 26.11 -18.88 6.01
N ILE A 125 27.01 -18.42 5.15
CA ILE A 125 28.34 -17.94 5.54
C ILE A 125 28.28 -16.48 6.01
N VAL A 126 27.60 -15.61 5.24
CA VAL A 126 27.67 -14.16 5.40
C VAL A 126 26.57 -13.62 6.31
N ILE A 127 25.37 -14.20 6.25
CA ILE A 127 24.20 -13.74 7.00
C ILE A 127 24.00 -14.55 8.28
N ASP A 128 24.13 -15.88 8.20
CA ASP A 128 23.96 -16.75 9.38
C ASP A 128 25.27 -16.96 10.17
N GLU A 129 26.41 -16.46 9.64
CA GLU A 129 27.74 -16.56 10.24
C GLU A 129 28.18 -18.00 10.60
N LEU A 130 27.69 -18.99 9.86
CA LEU A 130 27.98 -20.40 10.13
C LEU A 130 29.38 -20.81 9.64
N ASN A 131 30.03 -21.65 10.45
CA ASN A 131 31.30 -22.25 10.07
C ASN A 131 31.11 -23.33 9.01
N ILE A 132 32.15 -23.58 8.21
CA ILE A 132 32.13 -24.59 7.14
C ILE A 132 31.75 -25.98 7.67
N SER A 133 32.19 -26.34 8.89
CA SER A 133 31.84 -27.59 9.55
C SER A 133 30.35 -27.71 9.88
N GLU A 134 29.72 -26.61 10.32
CA GLU A 134 28.30 -26.55 10.63
C GLU A 134 27.47 -26.62 9.36
N ILE A 135 27.88 -25.89 8.32
CA ILE A 135 27.27 -25.95 6.99
C ILE A 135 27.36 -27.37 6.41
N ALA A 136 28.51 -28.03 6.55
CA ALA A 136 28.70 -29.40 6.11
C ALA A 136 27.75 -30.37 6.83
N ALA A 137 27.56 -30.20 8.14
CA ALA A 137 26.61 -30.98 8.93
C ALA A 137 25.16 -30.73 8.50
N ILE A 138 24.76 -29.46 8.32
CA ILE A 138 23.41 -29.07 7.87
C ILE A 138 23.11 -29.63 6.48
N GLN A 139 24.05 -29.48 5.54
CA GLN A 139 23.89 -29.97 4.16
C GLN A 139 24.09 -31.49 4.04
N ARG A 140 24.46 -32.18 5.13
CA ARG A 140 24.84 -33.61 5.16
C ARG A 140 25.88 -33.96 4.09
N LYS A 141 26.92 -33.13 3.98
CA LYS A 141 28.01 -33.26 3.01
C LYS A 141 29.37 -33.24 3.70
N GLY A 142 30.38 -33.75 3.01
CA GLY A 142 31.76 -33.63 3.48
C GLY A 142 32.23 -32.17 3.44
N ILE A 143 33.05 -31.79 4.44
CA ILE A 143 33.66 -30.44 4.55
C ILE A 143 34.39 -30.07 3.25
N SER A 144 35.15 -31.01 2.67
CA SER A 144 35.88 -30.79 1.41
C SER A 144 34.95 -30.41 0.26
N THR A 145 33.77 -31.01 0.18
CA THR A 145 32.78 -30.70 -0.86
C THR A 145 32.25 -29.28 -0.73
N VAL A 146 32.03 -28.81 0.51
CA VAL A 146 31.62 -27.43 0.78
C VAL A 146 32.76 -26.47 0.39
N TRP A 147 34.00 -26.81 0.75
CA TRP A 147 35.18 -26.01 0.41
C TRP A 147 35.38 -25.85 -1.10
N GLU A 148 35.24 -26.93 -1.87
CA GLU A 148 35.34 -26.89 -3.34
C GLU A 148 34.25 -26.01 -3.96
N LYS A 149 33.03 -26.02 -3.40
CA LYS A 149 31.98 -25.10 -3.83
C LYS A 149 32.31 -23.65 -3.54
N ILE A 150 32.79 -23.33 -2.34
CA ILE A 150 33.22 -21.97 -1.98
C ILE A 150 34.32 -21.49 -2.92
N LYS A 151 35.31 -22.35 -3.20
CA LYS A 151 36.40 -22.05 -4.13
C LYS A 151 35.90 -21.78 -5.55
N ARG A 152 34.94 -22.56 -6.04
CA ARG A 152 34.29 -22.34 -7.34
C ARG A 152 33.57 -20.99 -7.38
N ILE A 153 32.78 -20.68 -6.35
CA ILE A 153 32.04 -19.42 -6.25
C ILE A 153 33.01 -18.25 -6.19
N LYS A 154 34.08 -18.34 -5.38
CA LYS A 154 35.12 -17.31 -5.30
C LYS A 154 35.76 -17.02 -6.66
N LYS A 155 36.04 -18.07 -7.45
CA LYS A 155 36.58 -17.93 -8.81
C LYS A 155 35.61 -17.24 -9.78
N TYR A 156 34.30 -17.34 -9.55
CA TYR A 156 33.29 -16.68 -10.38
C TYR A 156 33.21 -15.16 -10.13
N PHE A 157 33.57 -14.72 -8.92
CA PHE A 157 33.58 -13.30 -8.57
C PHE A 157 34.88 -12.58 -8.90
N GLN A 158 35.99 -13.32 -9.05
CA GLN A 158 37.26 -12.81 -9.59
C GLN A 158 37.16 -12.53 -11.08
#